data_AF-A0A8S7Y219-F1
#
_entry.id   AF-A0A8S7Y219-F1
#
_cell.length_a   1.000
_cell.length_b   1.000
_cell.length_c   1.000
_cell.angle_alpha   90.00
_cell.angle_beta   90.00
_cell.angle_gamma   90.00
#
_symmetry.space_group_name_H-M   'P 1'
#
loop_
_entity.id
_entity.type
_entity.pdbx_description
1 polymer ?
#
loop_
_entity_poly.entity_id
_entity_poly.type
_entity_poly.pdbx_seq_one_letter_code
_entity_poly.pdbx_strand_id
1 'polypeptide(L)'
;MDTVNIYRLSFISCLVMAIPCALAVEFNLNVLDKSMRDRIDISLLKEKGGIAPGEYFVSVAVNNNQISNGQKIDWKKNGDQTIPCINDLLVDKFGLKPEVRQSLPRLNQ
;
A
#
# COMPACT_ATOMS: atom_id res chain seq x y z
N MET A 1 17.92 -15.18 49.99
CA MET A 1 17.82 -14.60 48.64
C MET A 1 18.35 -13.18 48.76
N ASP A 2 19.54 -12.90 48.25
CA ASP A 2 20.23 -11.64 48.54
C ASP A 2 19.55 -10.45 47.83
N THR A 3 19.57 -9.27 48.45
CA THR A 3 18.90 -8.05 47.95
C THR A 3 19.37 -7.67 46.54
N VAL A 4 20.66 -7.88 46.24
CA VAL A 4 21.25 -7.68 44.91
C VAL A 4 20.62 -8.61 43.87
N ASN A 5 20.29 -9.85 44.27
CA ASN A 5 19.66 -10.81 43.38
C ASN A 5 18.20 -10.42 43.09
N ILE A 6 17.50 -9.85 44.07
CA ILE A 6 16.13 -9.32 43.90
C ILE A 6 16.11 -8.10 42.97
N TYR A 7 17.04 -7.15 43.12
CA TYR A 7 17.11 -5.99 42.21
C TYR A 7 17.46 -6.40 40.78
N ARG A 8 18.40 -7.34 40.61
CA ARG A 8 18.74 -7.87 39.29
C ARG A 8 17.54 -8.59 38.65
N LEU A 9 16.81 -9.39 39.42
CA LEU A 9 15.60 -10.08 38.94
C LEU A 9 14.50 -9.08 38.55
N SER A 10 14.32 -8.04 39.35
CA SER A 10 13.35 -6.98 39.11
C SER A 10 13.69 -6.17 37.85
N PHE A 11 14.97 -5.86 37.65
CA PHE A 11 15.46 -5.16 36.46
C PHE A 11 15.27 -6.00 35.18
N ILE A 12 15.59 -7.29 35.23
CA ILE A 12 15.38 -8.22 34.09
C ILE A 12 13.89 -8.34 33.77
N SER A 13 13.03 -8.48 34.78
CA SER A 13 11.58 -8.56 34.58
C SER A 13 11.01 -7.30 33.94
N CYS A 14 11.49 -6.12 34.34
CA CYS A 14 11.08 -4.84 33.75
C CYS A 14 11.54 -4.72 32.28
N LEU A 15 12.76 -5.19 31.98
CA LEU A 15 13.31 -5.18 30.63
C LEU A 15 12.50 -6.06 29.66
N VAL A 16 12.04 -7.23 30.11
CA VAL A 16 11.22 -8.16 29.30
C VAL A 16 9.84 -7.56 28.99
N MET A 17 9.23 -6.85 29.93
CA MET A 17 7.94 -6.17 29.74
C MET A 17 8.03 -4.96 28.81
N ALA A 18 9.23 -4.40 28.60
CA ALA A 18 9.46 -3.27 27.72
C ALA A 18 9.67 -3.65 26.24
N ILE A 19 9.73 -4.95 25.92
CA ILE A 19 9.94 -5.41 24.54
C ILE A 19 8.59 -5.39 23.80
N PRO A 20 8.44 -4.59 22.73
CA PRO A 20 7.22 -4.61 21.93
C PRO A 20 7.06 -5.95 21.21
N CYS A 21 5.84 -6.50 21.21
CA CYS A 21 5.51 -7.69 20.44
C CYS A 21 5.63 -7.38 18.93
N ALA A 22 6.52 -8.08 18.23
CA ALA A 22 6.60 -8.02 16.79
C ALA A 22 5.49 -8.87 16.16
N LEU A 23 4.45 -8.22 15.64
CA LEU A 23 3.40 -8.88 14.86
C LEU A 23 3.74 -8.76 13.37
N ALA A 24 3.84 -9.90 12.69
CA ALA A 24 4.11 -9.97 11.26
C ALA A 24 3.02 -10.75 10.53
N VAL A 25 2.66 -10.30 9.33
CA VAL A 25 1.80 -11.06 8.41
C VAL A 25 2.69 -11.90 7.49
N GLU A 26 2.38 -13.19 7.41
CA GLU A 26 3.08 -14.16 6.57
C GLU A 26 2.11 -14.87 5.63
N PHE A 27 2.61 -15.25 4.45
CA PHE A 27 1.85 -15.92 3.41
C PHE A 27 2.49 -17.25 3.07
N ASN A 28 1.66 -18.25 2.77
CA ASN A 28 2.13 -19.55 2.32
C ASN A 28 2.57 -19.49 0.85
N LEU A 29 3.89 -19.43 0.61
CA LEU A 29 4.47 -19.41 -0.73
C LEU A 29 4.31 -20.74 -1.49
N ASN A 30 3.92 -21.84 -0.82
CA ASN A 30 3.73 -23.12 -1.50
C ASN A 30 2.55 -23.12 -2.48
N VAL A 31 1.61 -22.18 -2.30
CA VAL A 31 0.49 -21.97 -3.23
C VAL A 31 0.95 -21.37 -4.56
N LEU A 32 2.08 -20.66 -4.56
CA LEU A 32 2.66 -20.12 -5.78
C LEU A 32 3.44 -21.19 -6.54
N ASP A 33 3.38 -21.10 -7.86
CA ASP A 33 4.21 -21.91 -8.74
C ASP A 33 5.69 -21.76 -8.37
N LYS A 34 6.43 -22.88 -8.38
CA LYS A 34 7.84 -22.92 -7.94
C LYS A 34 8.70 -21.91 -8.71
N SER A 35 8.41 -21.67 -9.99
CA SER A 35 9.17 -20.72 -10.82
C SER A 35 8.96 -19.25 -10.43
N MET A 36 7.90 -18.95 -9.68
CA MET A 36 7.49 -17.58 -9.35
C MET A 36 7.84 -17.16 -7.91
N ARG A 37 8.15 -18.12 -7.03
CA ARG A 37 8.37 -17.86 -5.59
C ARG A 37 9.45 -16.81 -5.31
N ASP A 38 10.49 -16.78 -6.14
CA ASP A 38 11.62 -15.85 -5.99
C ASP A 38 11.48 -14.58 -6.86
N ARG A 39 10.38 -14.46 -7.62
CA ARG A 39 10.18 -13.39 -8.62
C ARG A 39 9.02 -12.45 -8.30
N ILE A 40 8.11 -12.84 -7.40
CA ILE A 40 6.94 -12.05 -7.04
C ILE A 40 7.17 -11.38 -5.68
N ASP A 41 7.04 -10.06 -5.64
CA ASP A 41 6.96 -9.32 -4.40
C ASP A 41 5.52 -9.31 -3.86
N ILE A 42 5.28 -10.09 -2.81
CA ILE A 42 3.98 -10.16 -2.11
C ILE A 42 3.92 -9.28 -0.86
N SER A 43 4.94 -8.46 -0.61
CA SER A 43 4.99 -7.58 0.58
C SER A 43 3.79 -6.63 0.63
N LEU A 44 3.33 -6.15 -0.53
CA LEU A 44 2.18 -5.26 -0.67
C LEU A 44 0.86 -5.89 -0.20
N LEU A 45 0.76 -7.22 -0.18
CA LEU A 45 -0.44 -7.92 0.30
C LEU A 45 -0.54 -7.91 1.84
N LYS A 46 0.55 -7.61 2.54
CA LYS A 46 0.54 -7.50 4.01
C LYS A 46 -0.29 -6.30 4.47
N GLU A 47 -0.33 -5.24 3.67
CA GLU A 47 -1.08 -4.03 3.98
C GLU A 47 -2.54 -4.19 3.57
N LYS A 48 -3.46 -3.95 4.51
CA LYS A 48 -4.89 -4.02 4.23
C LYS A 48 -5.27 -2.91 3.24
N GLY A 49 -5.76 -3.31 2.07
CA GLY A 49 -6.14 -2.37 1.00
C GLY A 49 -4.97 -1.92 0.12
N GLY A 50 -3.78 -2.51 0.26
CA GLY A 50 -2.68 -2.31 -0.65
C GLY A 50 -3.04 -2.74 -2.07
N ILE A 51 -2.72 -1.90 -3.05
CA ILE A 51 -2.89 -2.20 -4.49
C ILE A 51 -1.50 -2.39 -5.08
N ALA A 52 -1.27 -3.52 -5.73
CA ALA A 52 -0.03 -3.78 -6.44
C ALA A 52 0.07 -2.91 -7.70
N PRO A 53 1.27 -2.53 -8.17
CA PRO A 53 1.42 -1.88 -9.46
C PRO A 53 0.92 -2.77 -10.61
N GLY A 54 0.29 -2.16 -11.61
CA GLY A 54 -0.24 -2.85 -12.78
C GLY A 54 -1.51 -2.22 -13.36
N GLU A 55 -2.00 -2.80 -14.45
CA GLU A 55 -3.21 -2.35 -15.13
C GLU A 55 -4.46 -3.00 -14.52
N TYR A 56 -5.41 -2.18 -14.08
CA TYR A 56 -6.70 -2.64 -13.55
C TYR A 56 -7.85 -2.05 -14.35
N PHE A 57 -8.91 -2.84 -14.48
CA PHE A 57 -10.18 -2.39 -15.02
C PHE A 57 -11.11 -1.96 -13.88
N VAL A 58 -11.39 -0.67 -13.78
CA VAL A 58 -12.13 -0.09 -12.64
C VAL A 58 -13.30 0.78 -13.08
N SER A 59 -14.28 0.90 -12.20
CA SER A 59 -15.27 1.99 -12.26
C SER A 59 -14.66 3.26 -11.67
N VAL A 60 -14.98 4.41 -12.26
CA VAL A 60 -14.47 5.72 -11.80
C VAL A 60 -15.63 6.56 -11.32
N ALA A 61 -15.52 7.06 -10.10
CA ALA A 61 -16.46 8.01 -9.51
C ALA A 61 -15.73 9.25 -8.99
N VAL A 62 -16.33 10.42 -9.21
CA VAL A 62 -15.84 11.71 -8.71
C VAL A 62 -16.94 12.31 -7.86
N ASN A 63 -16.65 12.63 -6.59
CA ASN A 63 -17.64 13.12 -5.63
C ASN A 63 -18.90 12.25 -5.58
N ASN A 64 -18.72 10.92 -5.52
CA ASN A 64 -19.79 9.91 -5.51
C ASN A 64 -20.62 9.81 -6.80
N ASN A 65 -20.32 10.59 -7.84
CA ASN A 65 -20.94 10.47 -9.14
C ASN A 65 -20.10 9.56 -10.03
N GLN A 66 -20.67 8.42 -10.43
CA GLN A 66 -19.99 7.50 -11.33
C GLN A 66 -19.93 8.09 -12.74
N ILE A 67 -18.71 8.34 -13.23
CA ILE A 67 -18.45 8.94 -14.55
C ILE A 67 -17.99 7.90 -15.58
N SER A 68 -17.65 6.69 -15.12
CA SER A 68 -17.31 5.55 -15.97
C SER A 68 -17.64 4.23 -15.28
N ASN A 69 -18.22 3.29 -16.04
CA ASN A 69 -18.52 1.93 -15.59
C ASN A 69 -17.36 0.95 -15.82
N GLY A 70 -16.27 1.40 -16.43
CA GLY A 70 -15.17 0.52 -16.77
C GLY A 70 -14.10 1.23 -17.56
N GLN A 71 -12.93 1.38 -16.97
CA GLN A 71 -11.76 1.94 -17.61
C GLN A 71 -10.50 1.21 -17.16
N LYS A 72 -9.62 0.93 -18.12
CA LYS A 72 -8.26 0.48 -17.84
C LYS A 72 -7.44 1.67 -17.35
N ILE A 73 -6.89 1.54 -16.15
CA ILE A 73 -6.00 2.53 -15.53
C ILE A 73 -4.77 1.78 -15.05
N ASP A 74 -3.60 2.39 -15.21
CA ASP A 74 -2.33 1.82 -14.77
C ASP A 74 -1.97 2.36 -13.38
N TRP A 75 -1.71 1.48 -12.43
CA TRP A 75 -1.26 1.80 -11.08
C TRP A 75 0.26 1.71 -11.04
N LYS A 76 0.91 2.83 -10.69
CA LYS A 76 2.37 2.90 -10.63
C LYS A 76 2.84 3.17 -9.21
N LYS A 77 4.02 2.63 -8.89
CA LYS A 77 4.71 2.92 -7.63
C LYS A 77 5.22 4.36 -7.66
N ASN A 78 4.90 5.13 -6.63
CA ASN A 78 5.39 6.48 -6.37
C ASN A 78 5.87 6.54 -4.92
N GLY A 79 7.19 6.38 -4.72
CA GLY A 79 7.76 6.15 -3.40
C GLY A 79 7.24 4.86 -2.78
N ASP A 80 6.64 4.96 -1.60
CA ASP A 80 6.07 3.83 -0.86
C ASP A 80 4.58 3.57 -1.20
N GLN A 81 3.97 4.42 -2.03
CA GLN A 81 2.55 4.32 -2.39
C GLN A 81 2.38 3.84 -3.83
N THR A 82 1.25 3.19 -4.09
CA THR A 82 0.81 2.89 -5.46
C THR A 82 -0.33 3.83 -5.84
N ILE A 83 -0.15 4.62 -6.90
CA ILE A 83 -1.12 5.63 -7.35
C ILE A 83 -1.64 5.33 -8.76
N PRO A 84 -2.92 5.64 -9.05
CA PRO A 84 -3.46 5.49 -10.40
C PRO A 84 -2.93 6.60 -11.34
N CYS A 85 -2.49 6.21 -12.52
CA CYS A 85 -2.11 7.12 -13.60
C CYS A 85 -3.36 7.49 -14.42
N ILE A 86 -3.92 8.64 -14.13
CA ILE A 86 -5.11 9.16 -14.82
C ILE A 86 -4.68 9.85 -16.12
N ASN A 87 -5.18 9.37 -17.26
CA ASN A 87 -4.89 9.98 -18.56
C ASN A 87 -5.75 11.23 -18.81
N ASP A 88 -5.30 12.07 -19.75
CA ASP A 88 -5.97 13.33 -20.06
C ASP A 88 -7.44 13.15 -20.46
N LEU A 89 -7.75 12.10 -21.24
CA LEU A 89 -9.12 11.78 -21.67
C LEU A 89 -10.08 11.52 -20.51
N LEU A 90 -9.59 10.97 -19.40
CA LEU A 90 -10.39 10.75 -18.19
C LEU A 90 -10.49 12.02 -17.35
N VAL A 91 -9.40 12.78 -17.21
CA VAL A 91 -9.42 14.05 -16.48
C VAL A 91 -10.43 15.03 -17.10
N ASP A 92 -10.57 15.03 -18.44
CA ASP A 92 -11.54 15.90 -19.12
C ASP A 92 -13.00 15.59 -18.74
N LYS A 93 -13.28 14.36 -18.25
CA LYS A 93 -14.60 13.96 -17.76
C LYS A 93 -14.85 14.34 -16.30
N PHE A 94 -13.86 14.87 -15.59
CA PHE A 94 -13.99 15.23 -14.18
C PHE A 94 -14.79 16.52 -13.97
N GLY A 95 -15.06 17.29 -15.03
CA GLY A 95 -15.79 18.56 -14.94
C GLY A 95 -15.00 19.66 -14.22
N LEU A 96 -13.67 19.60 -14.30
CA LEU A 96 -12.79 20.62 -13.72
C LEU A 96 -12.96 21.95 -14.44
N LYS A 97 -12.85 23.06 -13.69
CA LYS A 97 -12.74 24.38 -14.30
C LYS A 97 -11.45 24.45 -15.15
N PRO A 98 -11.46 25.17 -16.29
CA PRO A 98 -10.31 25.21 -17.20
C PRO A 98 -8.99 25.64 -16.53
N GLU A 99 -9.04 26.61 -15.62
CA GLU A 99 -7.89 27.09 -14.87
C GLU A 99 -7.27 26.00 -13.97
N VAL A 100 -8.09 25.15 -13.36
CA VAL A 100 -7.64 24.02 -12.54
C VAL A 100 -7.09 22.91 -13.41
N ARG A 101 -7.74 22.62 -14.55
CA ARG A 101 -7.29 21.60 -15.50
C ARG A 101 -5.88 21.89 -16.02
N GLN A 102 -5.59 23.17 -16.29
CA GLN A 102 -4.29 23.63 -16.78
C GLN A 102 -3.20 23.61 -15.70
N SER A 103 -3.57 23.73 -14.43
CA SER A 103 -2.61 23.71 -13.31
C SER A 103 -2.23 22.30 -12.83
N LEU A 104 -2.84 21.23 -13.37
CA LEU A 104 -2.58 19.87 -12.89
C LEU A 104 -1.12 19.46 -13.17
N PRO A 105 -0.43 18.86 -12.18
CA PRO A 105 0.93 18.38 -12.37
C PRO A 105 0.91 17.22 -13.37
N ARG A 106 1.79 17.29 -14.38
CA ARG A 106 2.01 16.18 -15.29
C ARG A 106 3.10 15.29 -14.71
N LEU A 107 2.73 14.04 -14.40
CA LEU A 107 3.72 13.02 -14.09
C LEU A 107 4.38 12.63 -15.41
N ASN A 108 5.69 12.87 -15.52
CA ASN A 108 6.47 12.42 -16.67
C ASN A 108 6.40 10.88 -16.71
N GLN A 109 6.00 10.35 -17.86
CA GLN A 109 5.84 8.91 -18.09
C GLN A 109 7.18 8.21 -18.28
#